data_AF-A0A929FSC1-F1
#
_entry.id   AF-A0A929FSC1-F1
#
_cell.length_a   1.000
_cell.length_b   1.000
_cell.length_c   1.000
_cell.angle_alpha   90.00
_cell.angle_beta   90.00
_cell.angle_gamma   90.00
#
_symmetry.space_group_name_H-M   'P 1'
#
loop_
_entity.id
_entity.type
_entity.pdbx_description
1 polymer ?
#
loop_
_entity_poly.entity_id
_entity_poly.type
_entity_poly.pdbx_seq_one_letter_code
_entity_poly.pdbx_strand_id
1 'polypeptide(L)' 'MSSSSPEISSPLLALSNNLADAVEQAGHCVVAVKARARMASSGIHWREGLVVTADETIKRSEDIRVFQLKNDPKL' A
#
# COMPACT_ATOMS: atom_id res chain seq x y z
N MET A 1 -36.78 -15.69 24.58
CA MET A 1 -35.48 -15.01 24.74
C MET A 1 -34.45 -15.87 24.04
N SER A 2 -34.15 -15.58 22.77
CA SER A 2 -33.15 -16.35 22.01
C SER A 2 -31.77 -15.97 22.51
N SER A 3 -31.07 -16.95 23.07
CA SER A 3 -29.67 -16.83 23.46
C SER A 3 -28.80 -16.71 22.21
N SER A 4 -28.32 -15.50 21.92
CA SER A 4 -27.23 -15.30 20.97
C SER A 4 -25.95 -15.90 21.57
N SER A 5 -25.53 -17.05 21.06
CA SER A 5 -24.20 -17.60 21.34
C SER A 5 -23.15 -16.56 20.92
N PRO A 6 -22.06 -16.36 21.69
CA PRO A 6 -20.98 -15.49 21.25
C PRO A 6 -20.40 -16.10 19.97
N GLU A 7 -20.39 -15.33 18.88
CA GLU A 7 -19.61 -15.63 17.69
C GLU A 7 -18.15 -15.84 18.12
N ILE A 8 -17.74 -17.11 18.26
CA ILE A 8 -16.33 -17.44 18.48
C ILE A 8 -15.66 -17.21 17.12
N SER A 9 -15.21 -15.97 16.89
CA SER A 9 -14.29 -15.67 15.81
C SER A 9 -13.12 -16.64 15.93
N SER A 10 -12.97 -17.51 14.93
CA SER A 10 -11.89 -18.47 14.93
C SER A 10 -10.56 -17.71 15.02
N PRO A 11 -9.53 -18.22 15.72
CA PRO A 11 -8.24 -17.53 15.82
C PRO A 11 -7.65 -17.15 14.46
N LEU A 12 -7.93 -17.93 13.41
CA LEU A 12 -7.55 -17.63 12.03
C LEU A 12 -8.33 -16.47 11.43
N LEU A 13 -9.63 -16.35 11.73
CA LEU A 13 -10.43 -15.20 11.30
C LEU A 13 -9.95 -13.91 11.97
N ALA A 14 -9.67 -13.96 13.28
CA ALA A 14 -9.09 -12.82 13.99
C ALA A 14 -7.72 -12.41 13.42
N LEU A 15 -6.85 -13.39 13.12
CA LEU A 15 -5.56 -13.12 12.46
C LEU A 15 -5.74 -12.48 11.08
N SER A 16 -6.66 -13.01 10.28
CA SER A 16 -6.96 -12.49 8.94
C SER A 16 -7.43 -11.04 9.00
N ASN A 17 -8.32 -10.71 9.94
CA ASN A 17 -8.82 -9.34 10.11
C ASN A 17 -7.70 -8.40 10.57
N ASN A 18 -6.90 -8.81 11.56
CA ASN A 18 -5.76 -8.01 12.02
C ASN A 18 -4.74 -7.74 10.91
N LEU A 19 -4.52 -8.71 10.02
CA LEU A 19 -3.66 -8.52 8.85
C LEU A 19 -4.28 -7.53 7.85
N ALA A 20 -5.58 -7.63 7.59
CA ALA A 20 -6.30 -6.69 6.73
C ALA A 20 -6.20 -5.26 7.25
N ASP A 21 -6.41 -5.05 8.55
CA ASP A 21 -6.30 -3.74 9.20
C ASP A 21 -4.88 -3.17 9.10
N ALA A 22 -3.86 -4.02 9.33
CA ALA A 22 -2.47 -3.62 9.19
C ALA A 22 -2.12 -3.21 7.75
N VAL A 23 -2.64 -3.95 6.76
CA VAL A 23 -2.45 -3.63 5.33
C VAL A 23 -3.21 -2.37 4.94
N GLU A 24 -4.42 -2.16 5.44
CA GLU A 24 -5.18 -0.94 5.20
C GLU A 24 -4.38 0.28 5.68
N GLN A 25 -3.87 0.23 6.91
CA GLN A 25 -3.06 1.31 7.48
C GLN A 25 -1.75 1.53 6.71
N ALA A 26 -1.00 0.46 6.43
CA ALA A 26 0.29 0.54 5.74
C ALA A 26 0.15 0.98 4.28
N GLY A 27 -0.95 0.59 3.61
CA GLY A 27 -1.23 0.91 2.22
C GLY A 27 -1.30 2.41 1.93
N HIS A 28 -1.63 3.24 2.94
CA HIS A 28 -1.63 4.69 2.82
C HIS A 28 -0.26 5.30 2.52
N CYS A 29 0.82 4.63 2.93
CA CYS A 29 2.19 5.08 2.69
C CYS A 29 2.76 4.56 1.36
N VAL A 30 2.07 3.67 0.66
CA VAL A 30 2.56 3.09 -0.60
C VAL A 30 2.21 4.00 -1.77
N VAL A 31 3.19 4.27 -2.61
CA VAL A 31 3.07 5.10 -3.81
C VAL A 31 3.56 4.34 -5.04
N ALA A 32 3.07 4.74 -6.22
CA ALA A 32 3.62 4.27 -7.48
C ALA A 32 4.68 5.26 -7.98
N VAL A 33 5.86 4.76 -8.33
CA VAL A 33 7.00 5.53 -8.83
C VAL A 33 7.20 5.22 -10.30
N LYS A 34 6.97 6.21 -11.16
CA LYS A 34 7.18 6.10 -12.61
C LYS A 34 8.50 6.76 -12.99
N ALA A 35 9.55 5.95 -12.99
CA ALA A 35 10.90 6.32 -13.44
C ALA A 35 11.38 5.50 -14.67
N ARG A 36 10.45 4.79 -15.33
CA ARG A 36 10.70 4.01 -16.56
C ARG A 36 9.49 4.05 -17.49
N ALA A 37 9.69 3.74 -18.78
CA ALA A 37 8.67 3.86 -19.81
C ALA A 37 7.46 2.92 -19.62
N ARG A 38 7.69 1.68 -19.17
CA ARG A 38 6.70 0.60 -19.32
C ARG A 38 5.84 0.33 -18.09
N MET A 39 6.42 0.22 -16.90
CA MET A 39 5.64 0.02 -15.67
C MET A 39 6.21 0.84 -14.52
N ALA A 40 5.35 1.39 -13.68
CA ALA A 40 5.78 1.98 -12.42
C ALA A 40 6.32 0.89 -11.47
N SER A 41 7.29 1.26 -10.65
CA SER A 41 7.63 0.51 -9.44
C SER A 41 6.81 1.02 -8.25
N SER A 42 6.94 0.37 -7.10
CA SER A 42 6.40 0.87 -5.84
C SER A 42 7.45 1.69 -5.08
N GLY A 43 6.97 2.52 -4.17
CA GLY A 43 7.78 3.23 -3.18
C GLY A 43 7.00 3.44 -1.89
N ILE A 44 7.70 3.91 -0.86
CA ILE A 44 7.14 4.26 0.44
C ILE A 44 7.32 5.75 0.67
N HIS A 45 6.23 6.46 0.96
CA HIS A 45 6.27 7.80 1.52
C HIS A 45 6.86 7.71 2.94
N TRP A 46 8.10 8.16 3.11
CA TRP A 46 8.83 8.03 4.37
C TRP A 46 8.64 9.24 5.29
N ARG A 47 8.66 10.43 4.70
CA ARG A 47 8.37 11.72 5.33
C ARG A 47 7.96 12.72 4.27
N GLU A 48 7.50 13.90 4.70
CA GLU A 48 7.15 14.99 3.81
C GLU A 48 8.26 15.25 2.76
N GLY A 49 7.87 15.21 1.49
CA GLY A 49 8.79 15.41 0.36
C GLY A 49 9.78 14.27 0.07
N LEU A 50 9.73 13.14 0.79
CA LEU A 50 10.69 12.03 0.61
C LEU A 50 9.98 10.67 0.38
N VAL A 51 10.29 10.07 -0.77
CA VAL A 51 9.88 8.70 -1.13
C VAL A 51 11.11 7.81 -1.20
N VAL A 52 11.03 6.63 -0.61
CA VAL A 52 12.05 5.58 -0.71
C VAL A 52 11.56 4.54 -1.71
N THR A 53 12.40 4.20 -2.68
CA THR A 53 12.14 3.15 -3.67
C THR A 53 13.43 2.39 -3.96
N ALA A 54 13.31 1.25 -4.62
CA ALA A 54 14.44 0.43 -5.00
C ALA A 54 15.20 1.07 -6.17
N ASP A 55 16.52 1.23 -6.03
CA ASP A 55 17.38 1.93 -6.99
C ASP A 55 17.33 1.29 -8.38
N GLU A 56 17.31 -0.04 -8.45
CA GLU A 56 17.30 -0.79 -9.72
C GLU A 56 16.08 -0.49 -10.62
N THR A 57 15.04 0.09 -10.03
CA THR A 57 13.79 0.47 -10.71
C THR A 57 13.88 1.83 -11.41
N ILE A 58 14.87 2.66 -11.04
CA ILE A 58 15.11 3.98 -11.61
C ILE A 58 15.95 3.81 -12.88
N LYS A 59 15.33 3.98 -14.05
CA LYS A 59 16.02 3.92 -15.37
C LYS A 59 16.27 5.30 -15.98
N ARG A 60 15.71 6.35 -15.36
CA ARG A 60 15.89 7.75 -15.71
C ARG A 60 15.86 8.58 -14.42
N SER A 61 16.76 9.54 -14.30
CA SER A 61 16.88 10.45 -13.14
C SER A 61 16.04 11.73 -13.24
N GLU A 62 15.27 11.88 -14.32
CA GLU A 62 14.47 13.05 -14.64
C GLU A 62 13.02 12.65 -14.95
N ASP A 63 12.09 13.60 -14.82
CA ASP A 63 10.63 13.41 -14.95
C ASP A 63 10.08 12.20 -14.17
N ILE A 64 10.65 11.92 -13.00
CA ILE A 64 10.13 10.90 -12.10
C ILE A 64 8.79 11.38 -11.57
N ARG A 65 7.73 10.61 -11.84
CA ARG A 65 6.38 10.90 -11.34
C ARG A 65 6.02 9.96 -10.21
N VAL A 66 5.40 10.51 -9.18
CA VAL A 66 4.91 9.76 -8.01
C VAL A 66 3.39 9.91 -7.97
N PHE A 67 2.69 8.79 -7.79
CA PHE A 67 1.23 8.72 -7.75
C PHE A 67 0.77 8.07 -6.45
N GLN A 68 -0.33 8.56 -5.89
CA GLN A 68 -0.92 7.94 -4.70
C GLN A 68 -1.92 6.87 -5.14
N LEU A 69 -1.67 5.61 -4.74
CA LEU A 69 -2.44 4.46 -5.21
C LEU A 69 -3.95 4.55 -4.94
N LYS A 70 -4.38 5.21 -3.85
CA LYS A 70 -5.80 5.37 -3.50
C LYS A 70 -6.54 6.44 -4.32
N ASN A 71 -5.85 7.33 -5.05
CA ASN A 71 -6.46 8.55 -5.62
C ASN A 71 -6.20 8.82 -7.12
N ASP A 72 -5.37 8.03 -7.81
CA ASP A 72 -5.02 8.31 -9.21
C ASP A 72 -5.66 7.32 -10.20
N PRO A 73 -6.68 7.73 -10.99
CA PRO A 73 -7.35 6.87 -11.97
C PRO A 73 -6.50 6.57 -13.22
N LYS A 74 -5.22 6.99 -13.25
CA LYS A 74 -4.32 6.93 -14.41
C LYS A 74 -3.08 6.04 -14.19
N LEU A 75 -3.08 5.20 -13.16
CA LEU A 75 -2.16 4.06 -13.08
C LEU A 75 -2.57 2.97 -14.08
#